data_AF-A0A5K0WFB9-F1
#
_entry.id   AF-A0A5K0WFB9-F1
#
_cell.length_a   1.000
_cell.length_b   1.000
_cell.length_c   1.000
_cell.angle_alpha   90.00
_cell.angle_beta   90.00
_cell.angle_gamma   90.00
#
_symmetry.space_group_name_H-M   'P 1'
#
loop_
_entity.id
_entity.type
_entity.pdbx_description
1 polymer ?
#
loop_
_entity_poly.entity_id
_entity_poly.type
_entity_poly.pdbx_seq_one_letter_code
_entity_poly.pdbx_strand_id
1 'polypeptide(L)' 'VVEEKLTEFDLWKQANKPSCYLSGGNKRKLSVAIAMIGDPPIVILDEPSA' A
#
# COMPACT_ATOMS: atom_id res chain seq x y z
N VAL A 1 2.45 6.22 -11.61
CA VAL A 1 1.63 6.33 -10.37
C VAL A 1 1.50 4.99 -9.65
N VAL A 2 0.81 3.97 -10.18
CA VAL A 2 0.63 2.69 -9.44
C VAL A 2 1.95 1.95 -9.24
N GLU A 3 2.77 1.79 -10.28
CA GLU A 3 4.05 1.08 -10.19
C GLU A 3 5.05 1.76 -9.24
N GLU A 4 5.02 3.09 -9.23
CA GLU A 4 5.79 3.93 -8.33
C GLU A 4 5.38 3.69 -6.87
N LYS A 5 4.08 3.70 -6.56
CA LYS A 5 3.58 3.38 -5.22
C LYS A 5 3.87 1.92 -4.82
N LEU A 6 3.81 0.97 -5.75
CA LEU A 6 4.22 -0.41 -5.47
C LEU A 6 5.71 -0.53 -5.13
N THR A 7 6.55 0.32 -5.71
CA THR A 7 7.99 0.38 -5.41
C THR A 7 8.25 1.07 -4.08
N GLU A 8 7.61 2.22 -3.83
CA GLU A 8 7.71 3.01 -2.60
C GLU A 8 7.32 2.19 -1.36
N PHE A 9 6.30 1.33 -1.47
CA PHE A 9 5.80 0.49 -0.37
C PHE A 9 6.38 -0.94 -0.34
N ASP A 10 7.38 -1.26 -1.18
CA ASP A 10 7.99 -2.61 -1.29
C ASP A 10 6.95 -3.73 -1.52
N LEU A 11 6.01 -3.49 -2.44
CA LEU A 11 4.92 -4.40 -2.80
C LEU A 11 5.09 -5.04 -4.18
N TRP A 12 6.17 -4.73 -4.90
CA TRP A 12 6.39 -5.21 -6.28
C TRP A 12 6.37 -6.75 -6.38
N LYS A 13 6.94 -7.44 -5.39
CA LYS A 13 6.96 -8.91 -5.32
C LYS A 13 5.57 -9.53 -5.16
N GLN A 14 4.59 -8.73 -4.77
CA GLN A 14 3.21 -9.15 -4.51
C GLN A 14 2.20 -8.52 -5.48
N ALA A 15 2.66 -7.80 -6.51
CA ALA A 15 1.79 -7.06 -7.44
C ALA A 15 0.70 -7.91 -8.11
N ASN A 16 1.02 -9.18 -8.41
CA ASN A 16 0.10 -10.13 -9.03
C ASN A 16 -0.54 -11.12 -8.05
N LYS A 17 -0.39 -10.89 -6.73
CA LYS A 17 -0.91 -11.77 -5.70
C LYS A 17 -2.24 -11.20 -5.17
N PRO A 18 -3.33 -11.98 -5.13
CA PRO A 18 -4.59 -11.49 -4.57
C PRO A 18 -4.41 -11.07 -3.11
N SER A 19 -5.08 -9.97 -2.74
CA SER A 19 -4.91 -9.33 -1.43
C SER A 19 -5.18 -10.27 -0.26
N CYS A 20 -6.08 -11.24 -0.41
CA CYS A 20 -6.40 -12.24 0.62
C CYS A 20 -5.18 -13.05 1.07
N TYR A 21 -4.21 -13.29 0.17
CA TYR A 21 -2.98 -14.06 0.44
C TYR A 21 -1.79 -13.21 0.90
N LEU A 22 -1.97 -11.90 1.10
CA LEU A 22 -0.94 -11.03 1.67
C LEU A 22 -0.84 -11.21 3.20
N SER A 23 0.36 -11.02 3.74
CA SER A 23 0.56 -10.92 5.19
C SER A 23 -0.21 -9.71 5.74
N GLY A 24 -0.52 -9.70 7.04
CA GLY A 24 -1.18 -8.54 7.68
C GLY A 24 -0.43 -7.23 7.44
N GLY A 25 0.90 -7.25 7.55
CA GLY A 25 1.75 -6.09 7.25
C GLY A 25 1.65 -5.62 5.79
N ASN A 26 1.69 -6.55 4.82
CA ASN A 26 1.57 -6.18 3.40
C ASN A 26 0.17 -5.67 3.06
N LYS A 27 -0.89 -6.15 3.73
CA LYS A 27 -2.25 -5.59 3.58
C LYS A 27 -2.31 -4.14 4.07
N ARG A 28 -1.68 -3.83 5.20
CA ARG A 28 -1.58 -2.45 5.71
C ARG A 28 -0.79 -1.56 4.76
N LYS A 29 0.40 -1.99 4.31
CA LYS A 29 1.18 -1.26 3.29
C LYS A 29 0.38 -1.01 2.02
N LEU A 30 -0.35 -2.02 1.53
CA LEU A 30 -1.21 -1.87 0.35
C LEU A 30 -2.32 -0.84 0.59
N SER A 31 -2.94 -0.83 1.77
CA SER A 31 -3.95 0.16 2.15
C SER A 31 -3.40 1.59 2.13
N VAL A 32 -2.20 1.80 2.67
CA VAL A 32 -1.54 3.12 2.65
C VAL A 32 -1.13 3.50 1.22
N ALA A 33 -0.57 2.56 0.45
CA ALA A 33 -0.21 2.79 -0.95
C ALA A 33 -1.41 3.23 -1.79
N ILE A 34 -2.59 2.64 -1.56
CA ILE A 34 -3.85 3.04 -2.20
C ILE A 34 -4.27 4.45 -1.77
N ALA A 35 -4.18 4.78 -0.48
CA ALA A 35 -4.54 6.11 0.03
C ALA A 35 -3.63 7.22 -0.53
N MET A 36 -2.39 6.89 -0.92
CA MET A 36 -1.43 7.82 -1.51
C MET A 36 -1.55 7.96 -3.04
N ILE A 37 -2.48 7.25 -3.69
CA ILE A 37 -2.71 7.38 -5.13
C ILE A 37 -3.25 8.77 -5.43
N GLY A 38 -2.65 9.45 -6.42
CA GLY A 38 -3.08 10.78 -6.85
C GLY A 38 -2.46 11.93 -6.04
N ASP A 39 -1.43 11.64 -5.24
CA ASP A 39 -0.66 12.61 -4.44
C ASP A 39 -1.56 13.59 -3.65
N PRO A 40 -2.47 13.06 -2.80
CA PRO A 40 -3.36 13.90 -2.02
C PRO A 40 -2.56 14.79 -1.06
N PRO A 41 -2.95 16.07 -0.87
CA PRO A 41 -2.23 16.99 0.00
C PRO A 41 -2.30 16.59 1.49
N ILE A 42 -3.32 15.82 1.88
CA ILE A 42 -3.52 15.32 3.24
C ILE A 42 -4.10 13.90 3.16
N VAL A 43 -3.53 12.98 3.95
CA VAL A 43 -4.05 11.62 4.16
C VAL A 43 -4.24 11.40 5.65
N ILE A 44 -5.40 10.87 6.05
CA ILE A 44 -5.69 10.47 7.42
C ILE A 44 -5.55 8.95 7.50
N LEU A 45 -4.66 8.48 8.37
CA LEU A 45 -4.42 7.05 8.61
C LEU A 45 -4.88 6.71 10.02
N ASP A 46 -5.74 5.71 10.14
CA ASP A 46 -6.14 5.14 11.42
C ASP A 46 -5.29 3.89 11.67
N GLU A 47 -4.63 3.84 12.83
CA GLU A 47 -3.70 2.77 13.23
C GLU A 47 -2.61 2.42 12.18
N PRO A 48 -1.74 3.38 11.78
CA PRO A 48 -0.68 3.11 10.79
C PRO A 48 0.46 2.22 11.33
N SER A 49 0.46 1.90 12.62
CA SER A 49 1.57 1.25 13.32
C SER A 49 1.59 -0.27 13.12
N ALA A 50 2.61 -0.78 12.40
CA ALA A 50 3.34 -2.02 12.65
C ALA A 50 4.57 -2.13 11.74
#